data_AF-A0A2J8UVS7-F1
#
_entry.id   AF-A0A2J8UVS7-F1
#
_cell.length_a   1.000
_cell.length_b   1.000
_cell.length_c   1.000
_cell.angle_alpha   90.00
_cell.angle_beta   90.00
_cell.angle_gamma   90.00
#
_symmetry.space_group_name_H-M   'P 1'
#
loop_
_entity.id
_entity.type
_entity.pdbx_description
1 polymer ?
#
loop_
_entity_poly.entity_id
_entity_poly.type
_entity_poly.pdbx_seq_one_letter_code
_entity_poly.pdbx_strand_id
1 'polypeptide(L)'
;MMSHLVKIPGIIIAASAVRAKATHISIQCRSCRNTLTNIAMRPGLEGYALPRKCNTDQAGRPKCPLDPYFIMPDKCKCVDFQTLKLQELPDAVPHGEMPRHMQLYCDRYLCDKVVPGNRVTIMGIYSIKKFGLTSSRGRDRVGVGIRSSY
;
A
#
# COMPACT_ATOMS: atom_id res chain seq x y z
N MET A 1 -21.70 3.47 -7.20
CA MET A 1 -20.87 2.79 -8.21
C MET A 1 -19.43 2.83 -7.77
N MET A 2 -18.86 1.69 -7.35
CA MET A 2 -17.44 1.58 -6.97
C MET A 2 -16.71 0.73 -8.01
N SER A 3 -15.38 0.86 -8.09
CA SER A 3 -14.52 0.14 -9.04
C SER A 3 -14.77 0.40 -10.54
N HIS A 4 -15.29 1.58 -10.90
CA HIS A 4 -15.36 2.02 -12.29
C HIS A 4 -14.21 2.97 -12.64
N LEU A 5 -13.85 3.00 -13.92
CA LEU A 5 -12.95 4.01 -14.47
C LEU A 5 -13.66 5.37 -14.47
N VAL A 6 -13.03 6.36 -13.84
CA VAL A 6 -13.54 7.73 -13.76
C VAL A 6 -12.49 8.70 -14.29
N LYS A 7 -12.95 9.82 -14.84
CA LYS A 7 -12.12 10.94 -15.30
C LYS A 7 -12.51 12.18 -14.51
N ILE A 8 -11.58 12.76 -13.75
CA ILE A 8 -11.85 13.89 -12.86
C ILE A 8 -10.79 14.98 -13.08
N PRO A 9 -11.20 16.23 -13.41
CA PRO A 9 -10.30 17.37 -13.45
C PRO A 9 -10.12 17.99 -12.06
N GLY A 10 -8.95 18.54 -11.77
CA GLY A 10 -8.67 19.17 -10.48
C GLY A 10 -7.28 19.79 -10.40
N ILE A 11 -6.92 20.26 -9.21
CA ILE A 11 -5.62 20.88 -8.91
C ILE A 11 -4.89 20.01 -7.89
N ILE A 12 -3.62 19.67 -8.15
CA ILE A 12 -2.81 18.97 -7.14
C ILE A 12 -2.42 19.96 -6.05
N ILE A 13 -2.75 19.66 -4.80
CA ILE A 13 -2.43 20.55 -3.65
C ILE A 13 -1.26 20.04 -2.81
N ALA A 14 -0.98 18.74 -2.87
CA ALA A 14 0.14 18.14 -2.16
C ALA A 14 0.60 16.86 -2.85
N ALA A 15 1.90 16.62 -2.79
CA ALA A 15 2.54 15.37 -3.18
C ALA A 15 3.34 14.84 -1.99
N SER A 16 3.17 13.56 -1.65
CA SER A 16 4.05 12.91 -0.68
C SER A 16 5.42 12.63 -1.30
N ALA A 17 6.44 12.45 -0.46
CA ALA A 17 7.68 11.82 -0.92
C ALA A 17 7.39 10.42 -1.49
N VAL A 18 8.18 10.02 -2.49
CA VAL A 18 8.13 8.68 -3.08
C VAL A 18 8.54 7.66 -2.02
N ARG A 19 7.77 6.57 -1.92
CA ARG A 19 8.02 5.47 -0.99
C ARG A 19 8.07 4.16 -1.75
N ALA A 20 8.78 3.18 -1.19
CA ALA A 20 8.86 1.85 -1.76
C ALA A 20 7.72 0.96 -1.23
N LYS A 21 7.02 0.28 -2.14
CA LYS A 21 5.99 -0.72 -1.84
C LYS A 21 6.37 -2.07 -2.45
N ALA A 22 6.25 -3.13 -1.67
CA ALA A 22 6.53 -4.47 -2.17
C ALA A 22 5.45 -4.95 -3.15
N THR A 23 5.87 -5.47 -4.31
CA THR A 23 5.03 -6.21 -5.26
C THR A 23 5.13 -7.71 -5.06
N HIS A 24 6.34 -8.18 -4.75
CA HIS A 24 6.62 -9.57 -4.42
C HIS A 24 7.40 -9.60 -3.12
N ILE A 25 6.89 -10.33 -2.14
CA ILE A 25 7.58 -10.55 -0.87
C ILE A 25 8.05 -11.99 -0.78
N SER A 26 9.13 -12.18 -0.04
CA SER A 26 9.58 -13.50 0.39
C SER A 26 9.60 -13.51 1.91
N ILE A 27 9.07 -14.58 2.50
CA ILE A 27 8.98 -14.73 3.96
C ILE A 27 9.73 -15.98 4.39
N GLN A 28 10.33 -15.94 5.57
CA GLN A 28 11.08 -17.05 6.14
C GLN A 28 10.59 -17.34 7.56
N CYS A 29 10.48 -18.63 7.89
CA CYS A 29 10.16 -19.06 9.23
C CYS A 29 11.40 -18.97 10.13
N ARG A 30 11.26 -18.39 11.33
CA ARG A 30 12.37 -18.26 12.31
C ARG A 30 12.86 -19.61 12.84
N SER A 31 11.96 -20.58 13.01
CA SER A 31 12.28 -21.86 13.66
C SER A 31 12.79 -22.92 12.68
N CYS A 32 12.05 -23.18 11.60
CA CYS A 32 12.41 -24.24 10.64
C CYS A 32 13.22 -23.73 9.44
N ARG A 33 13.48 -22.41 9.33
CA ARG A 33 14.15 -21.75 8.20
C ARG A 33 13.49 -21.96 6.83
N ASN A 34 12.30 -22.54 6.78
CA ASN A 34 11.54 -22.70 5.54
C ASN A 34 11.22 -21.33 4.93
N THR A 35 11.47 -21.18 3.64
CA THR A 35 11.27 -19.94 2.90
C THR A 35 10.11 -20.08 1.93
N LEU A 36 9.11 -19.21 2.06
CA LEU A 36 8.06 -19.04 1.05
C LEU A 36 8.44 -17.82 0.20
N THR A 37 8.77 -18.06 -1.06
CA THR A 37 9.23 -17.02 -1.99
C THR A 37 8.12 -16.66 -2.98
N ASN A 38 8.25 -15.51 -3.65
CA ASN A 38 7.36 -15.06 -4.73
C ASN A 38 5.88 -14.89 -4.33
N ILE A 39 5.62 -14.42 -3.10
CA ILE A 39 4.26 -14.07 -2.70
C ILE A 39 3.87 -12.75 -3.37
N ALA A 40 2.90 -12.81 -4.28
CA ALA A 40 2.39 -11.64 -4.98
C ALA A 40 1.48 -10.81 -4.07
N MET A 41 1.80 -9.52 -3.95
CA MET A 41 1.00 -8.54 -3.24
C MET A 41 -0.07 -7.96 -4.18
N ARG A 42 -1.28 -7.74 -3.66
CA ARG A 42 -2.32 -7.06 -4.44
C ARG A 42 -1.93 -5.60 -4.73
N PRO A 43 -2.26 -5.07 -5.92
CA PRO A 43 -2.08 -3.65 -6.21
C PRO A 43 -2.98 -2.79 -5.31
N GLY A 44 -2.60 -1.53 -5.08
CA GLY A 44 -3.30 -0.62 -4.17
C GLY A 44 -2.86 -0.71 -2.70
N LEU A 45 -3.52 -0.02 -1.79
CA LEU A 45 -3.05 0.16 -0.40
C LEU A 45 -3.50 -0.97 0.55
N GLU A 46 -3.74 -2.17 0.02
CA GLU A 46 -4.12 -3.34 0.82
C GLU A 46 -2.86 -4.01 1.38
N GLY A 47 -2.86 -4.30 2.70
CA GLY A 47 -1.78 -5.04 3.36
C GLY A 47 -1.89 -6.54 3.12
N TYR A 48 -0.79 -7.26 3.32
CA TYR A 48 -0.78 -8.72 3.28
C TYR A 48 -0.76 -9.30 4.69
N ALA A 49 -1.69 -10.20 4.98
CA ALA A 49 -1.72 -10.93 6.23
C ALA A 49 -0.73 -12.11 6.17
N LEU A 50 0.27 -12.08 7.05
CA LEU A 50 1.23 -13.18 7.16
C LEU A 50 0.54 -14.46 7.64
N PRO A 51 0.89 -15.63 7.09
CA PRO A 51 0.36 -16.91 7.56
C PRO A 51 0.71 -17.14 9.05
N ARG A 52 -0.29 -17.52 9.85
CA ARG A 52 -0.10 -17.75 11.30
C ARG A 52 0.51 -19.10 11.66
N LYS A 53 0.49 -20.05 10.71
CA LYS A 53 1.00 -21.41 10.87
C LYS A 53 2.06 -21.68 9.81
N CYS A 54 3.17 -22.30 10.23
CA CYS A 54 4.17 -22.80 9.31
C CYS A 54 3.64 -24.03 8.58
N ASN A 55 3.84 -24.12 7.27
CA ASN A 55 3.41 -25.26 6.44
C ASN A 55 4.36 -26.48 6.55
N THR A 56 5.44 -26.38 7.33
CA THR A 56 6.42 -27.46 7.48
C THR A 56 6.01 -28.36 8.63
N ASP A 57 5.37 -29.48 8.32
CA ASP A 57 5.14 -30.58 9.28
C ASP A 57 6.29 -31.60 9.14
N GLN A 58 7.47 -31.23 9.63
CA GLN A 58 8.62 -32.14 9.65
C GLN A 58 8.49 -33.09 10.83
N ALA A 59 8.33 -34.38 10.54
CA ALA A 59 8.38 -35.45 11.54
C ALA A 59 9.67 -35.35 12.37
N GLY A 60 9.53 -35.27 13.69
CA GLY A 60 10.67 -35.24 14.64
C GLY A 60 11.16 -33.86 15.07
N ARG A 61 10.60 -32.75 14.59
CA ARG A 61 10.90 -31.39 15.10
C ARG A 61 9.74 -30.80 15.92
N PRO A 62 10.03 -29.98 16.95
CA PRO A 62 8.98 -29.26 17.67
C PRO A 62 8.22 -28.35 16.70
N LYS A 63 6.89 -28.30 16.86
CA LYS A 63 6.02 -27.45 16.06
C LYS A 63 6.49 -26.00 16.15
N CYS A 64 6.50 -25.31 15.00
CA CYS A 64 6.86 -23.90 14.97
C CYS A 64 5.87 -23.08 15.83
N PRO A 65 6.33 -22.01 16.50
CA PRO A 65 5.46 -21.13 17.26
C PRO A 65 4.43 -20.44 16.36
N LEU A 66 3.39 -19.87 16.97
CA LEU A 66 2.40 -19.06 16.25
C LEU A 66 3.07 -17.81 15.65
N ASP A 67 2.67 -17.42 14.44
CA ASP A 67 3.25 -16.30 13.69
C ASP A 67 4.78 -16.36 13.51
N PRO A 68 5.35 -17.46 12.98
CA PRO A 68 6.81 -17.66 12.95
C PRO A 68 7.48 -16.98 11.76
N TYR A 69 6.72 -16.40 10.83
CA TYR A 69 7.23 -15.82 9.59
C TYR A 69 7.68 -14.37 9.77
N PHE A 70 8.85 -14.06 9.24
CA PHE A 70 9.32 -12.69 9.04
C PHE A 70 9.57 -12.44 7.56
N ILE A 71 9.52 -11.18 7.15
CA ILE A 71 9.75 -10.77 5.77
C ILE A 71 11.26 -10.67 5.55
N MET A 72 11.76 -11.33 4.50
CA MET A 72 13.16 -11.22 4.09
C MET A 72 13.32 -10.00 3.17
N PRO A 73 13.89 -8.87 3.64
CA PRO A 73 13.98 -7.66 2.84
C PRO A 73 14.86 -7.84 1.59
N ASP A 74 15.82 -8.76 1.63
CA ASP A 74 16.80 -9.01 0.56
C ASP A 74 16.17 -9.67 -0.68
N LYS A 75 15.06 -10.38 -0.49
CA LYS A 75 14.36 -11.15 -1.55
C LYS A 75 12.99 -10.55 -1.89
N CYS A 76 12.82 -9.25 -1.63
CA CYS A 76 11.61 -8.50 -1.95
C CYS A 76 11.79 -7.67 -3.21
N LYS A 77 10.81 -7.70 -4.11
CA LYS A 77 10.74 -6.77 -5.25
C LYS A 77 9.84 -5.61 -4.86
N CYS A 78 10.40 -4.41 -4.86
CA CYS A 78 9.69 -3.18 -4.55
C CYS A 78 9.46 -2.35 -5.81
N VAL A 79 8.37 -1.59 -5.81
CA VAL A 79 8.08 -0.53 -6.77
C VAL A 79 7.81 0.76 -6.03
N ASP A 80 8.10 1.86 -6.71
CA ASP A 80 7.82 3.18 -6.17
C ASP A 80 6.32 3.45 -6.18
N PHE A 81 5.85 4.07 -5.11
CA PHE A 81 4.51 4.62 -5.01
C PHE A 81 4.57 6.02 -4.42
N GLN A 82 3.61 6.84 -4.83
CA GLN A 82 3.43 8.19 -4.35
C GLN A 82 1.96 8.42 -4.07
N THR A 83 1.69 9.25 -3.07
CA THR A 83 0.34 9.67 -2.75
C THR A 83 0.20 11.15 -3.05
N LEU A 84 -0.80 11.51 -3.85
CA LEU A 84 -1.12 12.89 -4.19
C LEU A 84 -2.44 13.29 -3.54
N LYS A 85 -2.64 14.60 -3.37
CA LYS A 85 -3.95 15.18 -3.00
C LYS A 85 -4.43 16.03 -4.15
N LEU A 86 -5.62 15.71 -4.66
CA LEU A 86 -6.32 16.42 -5.72
C LEU A 86 -7.47 17.21 -5.10
N GLN A 87 -7.53 18.50 -5.35
CA GLN A 87 -8.65 19.35 -5.01
C GLN A 87 -9.51 19.61 -6.25
N GLU A 88 -10.81 19.79 -6.04
CA GLU A 88 -11.74 20.20 -7.10
C GLU A 88 -11.37 21.59 -7.66
N LEU A 89 -11.75 21.84 -8.91
CA LEU A 89 -11.57 23.15 -9.54
C LEU A 89 -12.46 24.19 -8.84
N PRO A 90 -11.98 25.42 -8.63
CA PRO A 90 -12.74 26.47 -7.94
C PRO A 90 -14.08 26.78 -8.65
N ASP A 91 -14.13 26.67 -9.98
CA ASP A 91 -15.32 26.96 -10.79
C ASP A 91 -16.46 25.95 -10.57
N ALA A 92 -16.14 24.76 -10.06
CA ALA A 92 -17.11 23.69 -9.80
C ALA A 92 -17.59 23.67 -8.33
N VAL A 93 -17.04 24.52 -7.47
CA VAL A 93 -17.39 24.56 -6.04
C VAL A 93 -18.64 25.44 -5.86
N PRO A 94 -19.70 24.93 -5.20
CA PRO A 94 -20.88 25.74 -4.92
C PRO A 94 -20.52 26.91 -3.99
N HIS A 95 -21.08 28.08 -4.31
CA HIS A 95 -20.82 29.32 -3.58
C HIS A 95 -21.16 29.16 -2.09
N GLY A 96 -20.14 29.33 -1.22
CA GLY A 96 -20.30 29.23 0.23
C GLY A 96 -19.84 27.90 0.86
N GLU A 97 -19.45 26.89 0.06
CA GLU A 97 -18.83 25.67 0.59
C GLU A 97 -17.30 25.66 0.47
N MET A 98 -16.64 24.90 1.35
CA MET A 98 -15.20 24.68 1.28
C MET A 98 -14.88 23.62 0.21
N PRO A 99 -13.89 23.86 -0.68
CA PRO A 99 -13.53 22.91 -1.74
C PRO A 99 -13.15 21.54 -1.18
N ARG A 100 -13.66 20.47 -1.79
CA ARG A 100 -13.34 19.10 -1.39
C ARG A 100 -12.05 18.63 -2.05
N HIS A 101 -11.39 17.69 -1.38
CA HIS A 101 -10.17 17.08 -1.88
C HIS A 101 -10.23 15.56 -1.76
N MET A 102 -9.53 14.88 -2.66
CA MET A 102 -9.42 13.43 -2.73
C MET A 102 -7.95 13.01 -2.77
N GLN A 103 -7.65 11.86 -2.17
CA GLN A 103 -6.32 11.29 -2.17
C GLN A 103 -6.15 10.34 -3.36
N LEU A 104 -5.09 10.54 -4.14
CA LEU A 104 -4.74 9.70 -5.28
C LEU A 104 -3.58 8.78 -4.89
N TYR A 105 -3.56 7.60 -5.51
CA TYR A 105 -2.46 6.65 -5.44
C TYR A 105 -1.84 6.53 -6.83
N CYS A 106 -0.53 6.77 -6.91
CA CYS A 106 0.26 6.65 -8.14
C CYS A 106 1.36 5.62 -7.91
N ASP A 107 1.66 4.80 -8.91
CA ASP A 107 2.75 3.82 -8.86
C ASP A 107 3.72 3.98 -10.05
N ARG A 108 4.95 3.48 -9.86
CA ARG A 108 5.98 3.35 -10.91
C ARG A 108 6.25 4.68 -11.63
N TYR A 109 6.01 4.73 -12.94
CA TYR A 109 6.31 5.87 -13.82
C TYR A 109 5.45 7.10 -13.59
N LEU A 110 4.40 7.00 -12.76
CA LEU A 110 3.54 8.13 -12.40
C LEU A 110 4.08 8.92 -11.20
N CYS A 111 5.07 8.40 -10.49
CA CYS A 111 5.74 9.11 -9.41
C CYS A 111 6.53 10.31 -9.94
N ASP A 112 6.51 11.42 -9.20
CA ASP A 112 7.19 12.70 -9.50
C ASP A 112 6.86 13.33 -10.87
N LYS A 113 5.79 12.89 -11.52
CA LYS A 113 5.30 13.47 -12.78
C LYS A 113 4.59 14.82 -12.59
N VAL A 114 4.05 15.07 -11.41
CA VAL A 114 3.17 16.22 -11.15
C VAL A 114 3.59 16.95 -9.88
N VAL A 115 3.56 18.28 -9.94
CA VAL A 115 3.96 19.18 -8.84
C VAL A 115 2.70 19.83 -8.26
N PRO A 116 2.66 20.10 -6.94
CA PRO A 116 1.59 20.90 -6.34
C PRO A 116 1.41 22.25 -7.05
N GLY A 117 0.17 22.63 -7.32
CA GLY A 117 -0.23 23.81 -8.11
C GLY A 117 -0.67 23.47 -9.53
N ASN A 118 -0.31 22.29 -10.07
CA ASN A 118 -0.67 21.92 -11.43
C ASN A 118 -2.16 21.58 -11.56
N ARG A 119 -2.79 22.10 -12.63
CA ARG A 119 -4.11 21.68 -13.09
C ARG A 119 -3.96 20.39 -13.89
N VAL A 120 -4.64 19.33 -13.47
CA VAL A 120 -4.51 18.00 -14.06
C VAL A 120 -5.89 17.38 -14.28
N THR A 121 -5.96 16.48 -15.26
CA THR A 121 -7.12 15.62 -15.44
C THR A 121 -6.69 14.18 -15.21
N ILE A 122 -7.23 13.56 -14.17
CA ILE A 122 -6.84 12.23 -13.73
C ILE A 122 -7.85 11.21 -14.23
N MET A 123 -7.36 10.15 -14.86
CA MET A 123 -8.13 8.95 -15.14
C MET A 123 -7.69 7.85 -14.19
N GLY A 124 -8.64 7.23 -13.49
CA GLY A 124 -8.31 6.22 -12.50
C GLY A 124 -9.52 5.41 -12.07
N ILE A 125 -9.30 4.43 -11.21
CA ILE A 125 -10.36 3.59 -10.67
C ILE A 125 -10.71 4.11 -9.27
N TYR A 126 -11.96 4.49 -9.07
CA TYR A 126 -12.43 4.91 -7.74
C TYR A 126 -12.60 3.67 -6.84
N SER A 127 -11.77 3.58 -5.80
CA SER A 127 -11.72 2.44 -4.89
C SER A 127 -11.58 2.87 -3.43
N ILE A 128 -12.13 2.08 -2.52
CA ILE A 128 -11.99 2.30 -1.08
C ILE A 128 -10.68 1.67 -0.62
N LYS A 129 -9.94 2.40 0.23
CA LYS A 129 -8.85 1.81 0.99
C LYS A 129 -9.42 0.85 2.03
N LYS A 130 -9.22 -0.45 1.82
CA LYS A 130 -9.41 -1.44 2.88
C LYS A 130 -8.27 -1.28 3.88
N PHE A 131 -8.47 -0.46 4.91
CA PHE A 131 -7.66 -0.58 6.12
C PHE A 131 -7.94 -1.98 6.66
N GLY A 132 -6.96 -2.88 6.57
CA GLY A 132 -7.06 -4.18 7.22
C GLY A 132 -7.41 -3.92 8.68
N LEU A 133 -8.56 -4.43 9.14
CA LEU A 133 -8.90 -4.48 10.56
C LEU A 133 -7.89 -5.39 11.24
N THR A 134 -6.71 -4.87 11.56
CA THR A 134 -5.82 -5.48 12.54
C THR A 134 -6.37 -5.11 13.91
N SER A 135 -7.33 -5.92 14.39
CA SER A 135 -7.68 -5.98 15.81
C SER A 135 -6.43 -6.43 16.58
N SER A 136 -5.63 -5.48 17.06
CA SER A 136 -4.64 -5.70 18.11
C SER A 136 -4.07 -4.38 18.60
N ARG A 137 -4.24 -4.12 19.90
CA ARG A 137 -3.57 -3.07 20.67
C ARG A 137 -2.07 -3.41 20.74
N GLY A 138 -1.24 -2.79 19.90
CA GLY A 138 0.21 -2.98 19.94
C GLY A 138 0.95 -1.88 19.19
N ARG A 139 2.05 -1.39 19.76
CA ARG A 139 2.67 -0.08 19.48
C ARG A 139 3.60 -0.04 18.25
N ASP A 140 3.39 -0.88 17.24
CA ASP A 140 4.22 -0.89 16.02
C ASP A 140 3.35 -0.85 14.75
N ARG A 141 2.95 0.37 14.39
CA ARG A 141 2.11 0.68 13.23
C ARG A 141 2.94 0.80 11.95
N VAL A 142 3.47 -0.31 11.44
CA VAL A 142 3.96 -0.36 10.06
C VAL A 142 3.14 -1.38 9.29
N GLY A 143 2.30 -0.89 8.39
CA GLY A 143 1.55 -1.75 7.47
C GLY A 143 2.52 -2.65 6.71
N VAL A 144 2.26 -3.96 6.75
CA VAL A 144 3.04 -4.98 6.04
C VAL A 144 3.12 -4.60 4.55
N GLY A 145 4.28 -4.09 4.13
CA GLY A 145 4.53 -3.66 2.74
C GLY A 145 4.95 -2.20 2.56
N ILE A 146 4.97 -1.37 3.62
CA ILE A 146 5.58 -0.04 3.60
C ILE A 146 6.89 -0.14 4.37
N ARG A 147 8.04 0.03 3.69
CA ARG A 147 9.32 0.17 4.39
C ARG A 147 9.25 1.43 5.25
N SER A 148 9.34 1.28 6.57
CA SER A 148 9.80 2.39 7.42
C SER A 148 11.32 2.44 7.28
N SER A 149 11.85 3.61 6.93
CA SER A 149 13.27 3.88 7.09
C SER A 149 13.64 3.70 8.57
N TYR A 150 14.81 3.10 8.80
CA TYR A 150 15.42 2.93 10.12
C TYR A 150 15.56 4.28 10.84
#